data_AF-A0A7J4TIX4-F1
#
_entry.id   AF-A0A7J4TIX4-F1
#
_cell.length_a   1.000
_cell.length_b   1.000
_cell.length_c   1.000
_cell.angle_alpha   90.00
_cell.angle_beta   90.00
_cell.angle_gamma   90.00
#
_symmetry.space_group_name_H-M   'P 1'
#
loop_
_entity.id
_entity.type
_entity.pdbx_description
1 polymer ?
#
loop_
_entity_poly.entity_id
_entity_poly.type
_entity_poly.pdbx_seq_one_letter_code
_entity_poly.pdbx_strand_id
1 'polypeptide(L)'
;MQYLICENCGGYYALMDGESPSDFDSCQCGGKFYLVEDDGLHIKSPMILCQYCGNPNPTNTAFCSECGQILMPAKELSAVIRGEKFKPLGIFAGVAFILVSIFILGLFV
;
A
#
# COMPACT_ATOMS: atom_id res chain seq x y z
N MET A 1 17.26 -12.94 8.45
CA MET A 1 16.62 -11.72 9.02
C MET A 1 15.20 -11.64 8.48
N GLN A 2 14.22 -11.13 9.23
CA GLN A 2 12.82 -11.05 8.76
C GLN A 2 12.46 -9.64 8.31
N TYR A 3 11.63 -9.54 7.27
CA TYR A 3 11.18 -8.28 6.70
C TYR A 3 9.67 -8.27 6.53
N LEU A 4 9.05 -7.13 6.81
CA LEU A 4 7.68 -6.83 6.42
C LEU A 4 7.72 -5.98 5.15
N ILE A 5 7.09 -6.45 4.08
CA ILE A 5 7.00 -5.69 2.82
C ILE A 5 5.53 -5.34 2.57
N CYS A 6 5.27 -4.08 2.25
CA CYS A 6 3.94 -3.61 1.93
C CYS A 6 3.53 -4.05 0.52
N GLU A 7 2.36 -4.68 0.40
CA GLU A 7 1.80 -5.11 -0.89
C GLU A 7 1.39 -3.94 -1.80
N ASN A 8 1.20 -2.74 -1.22
CA ASN A 8 0.66 -1.58 -1.92
C ASN A 8 1.76 -0.60 -2.36
N CYS A 9 2.64 -0.17 -1.45
CA CYS A 9 3.69 0.80 -1.77
C CYS A 9 5.09 0.19 -1.95
N GLY A 10 5.27 -1.10 -1.64
CA GLY A 10 6.59 -1.75 -1.67
C GLY A 10 7.54 -1.30 -0.55
N GLY A 11 7.08 -0.48 0.40
CA GLY A 11 7.86 -0.11 1.58
C GLY A 11 8.22 -1.34 2.41
N TYR A 12 9.44 -1.37 2.94
CA TYR A 12 9.96 -2.48 3.72
C TYR A 12 10.34 -2.06 5.14
N TYR A 13 10.19 -2.97 6.10
CA TYR A 13 10.64 -2.81 7.48
C TYR A 13 11.40 -4.09 7.90
N ALA A 14 12.61 -3.93 8.42
CA ALA A 14 13.40 -5.06 8.93
C ALA A 14 13.05 -5.26 10.40
N LEU A 15 12.57 -6.45 10.74
CA LEU A 15 12.23 -6.83 12.11
C LEU A 15 13.52 -7.09 12.91
N MET A 16 13.58 -6.54 14.11
CA MET A 16 14.67 -6.81 15.05
C MET A 16 14.41 -8.11 15.82
N ASP A 17 15.46 -8.66 16.46
CA ASP A 17 15.35 -9.86 17.27
C ASP A 17 14.35 -9.65 18.42
N GLY A 18 13.29 -10.45 18.44
CA GLY A 18 12.23 -10.39 19.45
C GLY A 18 11.05 -9.48 19.09
N GLU A 19 11.09 -8.76 17.97
CA GLU A 19 9.90 -8.08 17.44
C GLU A 19 8.96 -9.09 16.77
N SER A 20 7.68 -9.08 17.17
CA SER A 20 6.69 -9.95 16.55
C SER A 20 6.11 -9.28 15.30
N PRO A 21 6.05 -9.99 14.15
CA PRO A 21 5.34 -9.51 12.97
C PRO A 21 3.86 -9.16 13.23
N SER A 22 3.24 -9.81 14.22
CA SER A 22 1.85 -9.60 14.59
C SER A 22 1.58 -8.22 15.19
N ASP A 23 2.62 -7.52 15.67
CA ASP A 23 2.48 -6.20 16.29
C ASP A 23 2.27 -5.09 15.23
N PHE A 24 2.40 -5.43 13.94
CA PHE A 24 2.31 -4.51 12.83
C PHE A 24 1.01 -4.73 12.04
N ASP A 25 -0.01 -3.90 12.31
CA ASP A 25 -1.33 -4.02 11.67
C ASP A 25 -1.31 -3.71 10.17
N SER A 26 -0.72 -2.57 9.78
CA SER A 26 -0.74 -2.08 8.38
C SER A 26 0.32 -1.03 8.10
N CYS A 27 0.64 -0.85 6.81
CA CYS A 27 1.56 0.19 6.37
C CYS A 27 0.91 1.58 6.50
N GLN A 28 1.73 2.63 6.61
CA GLN A 28 1.27 4.02 6.65
C GLN A 28 0.43 4.41 5.41
N CYS A 29 0.62 3.72 4.27
CA CYS A 29 -0.18 3.90 3.08
C CYS A 29 -1.54 3.15 3.11
N GLY A 30 -1.82 2.40 4.17
CA GLY A 30 -3.02 1.57 4.34
C GLY A 30 -2.92 0.16 3.72
N GLY A 31 -1.79 -0.20 3.10
CA GLY A 31 -1.57 -1.55 2.54
C GLY A 31 -1.21 -2.58 3.63
N LYS A 32 -1.49 -3.87 3.39
CA LYS A 32 -1.09 -4.94 4.30
C LYS A 32 0.38 -5.31 4.11
N PHE A 33 0.96 -5.86 5.17
CA PHE A 33 2.31 -6.42 5.14
C PHE A 33 2.26 -7.92 4.87
N TYR A 34 3.23 -8.39 4.10
CA TYR A 34 3.58 -9.80 4.04
C TYR A 34 5.00 -9.99 4.57
N LEU A 35 5.20 -11.11 5.26
CA LEU A 35 6.49 -11.50 5.80
C LEU A 35 7.38 -12.08 4.72
N VAL A 36 8.63 -11.68 4.78
CA VAL A 36 9.73 -12.24 4.00
C VAL A 36 10.83 -12.61 4.97
N GLU A 37 11.14 -13.90 5.03
CA GLU A 37 12.30 -14.38 5.76
C GLU A 37 13.49 -14.43 4.79
N ASP A 38 14.56 -13.74 5.14
CA ASP A 38 15.86 -13.88 4.49
C ASP A 38 16.65 -14.96 5.22
N ASP A 39 16.68 -16.14 4.60
CA ASP A 39 17.53 -17.28 4.96
C ASP A 39 18.88 -17.25 4.20
N GLY A 40 19.18 -16.14 3.51
CA GLY A 40 20.38 -15.99 2.68
C GLY A 40 20.28 -16.65 1.32
N LEU A 41 19.11 -17.19 0.93
CA LEU A 41 18.96 -17.82 -0.39
C LEU A 41 17.60 -17.58 -1.08
N HIS A 42 16.47 -17.35 -0.38
CA HIS A 42 15.18 -17.19 -1.05
C HIS A 42 14.17 -16.30 -0.30
N ILE A 43 13.74 -15.21 -0.96
CA ILE A 43 12.55 -14.42 -0.58
C ILE A 43 11.31 -15.33 -0.70
N LYS A 44 10.87 -15.97 0.39
CA LYS A 44 9.62 -16.78 0.39
C LYS A 44 8.40 -15.87 0.45
N SER A 45 7.89 -15.48 -0.71
CA SER A 45 6.57 -14.86 -0.82
C SER A 45 5.47 -15.93 -0.68
N PRO A 46 4.37 -15.69 0.06
CA PRO A 46 3.29 -16.65 0.20
C PRO A 46 2.67 -17.00 -1.16
N MET A 47 2.44 -18.30 -1.40
CA MET A 47 1.95 -18.80 -2.69
C MET A 47 0.53 -19.39 -2.61
N ILE A 48 -0.21 -19.25 -3.71
CA ILE A 48 -1.52 -19.86 -3.98
C ILE A 48 -1.43 -20.74 -5.22
N LEU A 49 -2.20 -21.84 -5.24
CA LEU A 49 -2.35 -22.67 -6.43
C LEU A 49 -3.50 -22.13 -7.28
N CYS A 50 -3.28 -22.00 -8.59
CA CYS A 50 -4.36 -21.68 -9.51
C CYS A 50 -5.39 -22.82 -9.50
N GLN A 51 -6.65 -22.52 -9.18
CA GLN A 51 -7.71 -23.53 -9.12
C GLN A 51 -8.09 -24.14 -10.48
N TYR A 52 -7.56 -23.61 -11.58
CA TYR A 52 -7.85 -24.07 -12.93
C TYR A 52 -6.74 -24.88 -13.57
N CYS A 53 -5.49 -24.40 -13.53
CA CYS A 53 -4.34 -25.12 -14.10
C CYS A 53 -3.41 -25.76 -13.06
N GLY A 54 -3.57 -25.42 -11.78
CA GLY A 54 -2.71 -25.91 -10.70
C GLY A 54 -1.36 -25.19 -10.57
N ASN A 55 -1.02 -24.24 -11.45
CA ASN A 55 0.26 -23.53 -11.35
C ASN A 55 0.36 -22.69 -10.06
N PRO A 56 1.47 -22.77 -9.29
CA PRO A 56 1.69 -21.91 -8.13
C PRO A 56 1.97 -20.47 -8.56
N ASN A 57 1.33 -19.51 -7.88
CA ASN A 57 1.54 -18.09 -8.06
C ASN A 57 1.61 -17.39 -6.69
N PRO A 58 2.31 -16.25 -6.54
CA PRO A 58 2.24 -15.44 -5.34
C PRO A 58 0.80 -14.99 -5.01
N THR A 59 0.45 -14.84 -3.73
CA THR A 59 -0.89 -14.42 -3.29
C THR A 59 -1.33 -13.05 -3.83
N ASN A 60 -0.38 -12.17 -4.16
CA ASN A 60 -0.64 -10.80 -4.64
C ASN A 60 -0.59 -10.66 -6.18
N THR A 61 -0.62 -11.77 -6.94
CA THR A 61 -0.72 -11.70 -8.40
C THR A 61 -2.19 -11.62 -8.83
N ALA A 62 -2.51 -10.64 -9.67
CA ALA A 62 -3.87 -10.47 -10.19
C ALA A 62 -4.34 -11.64 -11.08
N PHE A 63 -3.41 -12.28 -11.80
CA PHE A 63 -3.67 -13.36 -12.76
C PHE A 63 -2.64 -14.48 -12.63
N CYS A 64 -3.04 -15.68 -13.04
CA CYS A 64 -2.16 -16.84 -13.15
C CYS A 64 -1.15 -16.61 -14.27
N SER A 65 0.14 -16.77 -13.95
CA SER A 65 1.25 -16.59 -14.90
C SER A 65 1.29 -17.63 -16.02
N GLU A 66 0.55 -18.73 -15.90
CA GLU A 66 0.54 -19.83 -16.87
C GLU A 66 -0.75 -19.79 -17.73
N CYS A 67 -1.91 -19.96 -17.11
CA CYS A 67 -3.18 -20.02 -17.85
C CYS A 67 -3.94 -18.68 -17.99
N GLY A 68 -3.48 -17.62 -17.34
CA GLY A 68 -4.14 -16.30 -17.38
C GLY A 68 -5.41 -16.16 -16.53
N GLN A 69 -5.81 -17.18 -15.77
CA GLN A 69 -6.97 -17.07 -14.88
C GLN A 69 -6.81 -15.96 -13.85
N ILE A 70 -7.87 -15.18 -13.62
CA ILE A 70 -7.92 -14.15 -12.57
C ILE A 70 -7.83 -14.82 -11.19
N LEU A 71 -6.87 -14.40 -10.37
CA LEU A 71 -6.64 -14.92 -9.02
C LEU A 71 -7.09 -13.93 -7.93
N MET A 72 -7.03 -12.62 -8.21
CA MET A 72 -7.51 -11.59 -7.29
C MET A 72 -8.80 -10.94 -7.81
N PRO A 73 -9.86 -10.82 -6.97
CA PRO A 73 -11.09 -10.18 -7.38
C PRO A 73 -10.91 -8.67 -7.59
N ALA A 74 -11.63 -8.10 -8.57
CA ALA A 74 -11.52 -6.69 -8.96
C ALA A 74 -11.74 -5.69 -7.81
N LYS A 75 -12.48 -6.08 -6.77
CA LYS A 75 -12.70 -5.25 -5.57
C LYS A 75 -11.40 -4.99 -4.82
N GLU A 76 -10.54 -5.99 -4.68
CA GLU A 76 -9.23 -5.88 -4.02
C GLU A 76 -8.28 -5.04 -4.89
N LEU A 77 -8.30 -5.23 -6.21
CA LEU A 77 -7.54 -4.39 -7.15
C LEU A 77 -7.97 -2.91 -7.08
N SER A 78 -9.26 -2.64 -6.95
CA SER A 78 -9.79 -1.28 -6.82
C SER A 78 -9.40 -0.60 -5.50
N ALA A 79 -9.09 -1.38 -4.45
CA ALA A 79 -8.59 -0.86 -3.19
C ALA A 79 -7.11 -0.47 -3.29
N VAL A 80 -6.29 -1.31 -3.94
CA VAL A 80 -4.89 -1.00 -4.26
C VAL A 80 -4.78 0.29 -5.08
N ILE A 81 -5.62 0.46 -6.10
CA ILE A 81 -5.59 1.65 -6.98
C ILE A 81 -6.15 2.92 -6.29
N ARG A 82 -6.83 2.81 -5.13
CA ARG A 82 -7.54 3.94 -4.49
C ARG A 82 -6.76 4.76 -3.47
N GLY A 83 -5.54 4.37 -3.10
CA GLY A 83 -4.61 5.32 -2.47
C GLY A 83 -4.02 6.16 -3.61
N GLU A 84 -4.46 7.36 -3.94
CA GLU A 84 -4.66 8.51 -3.06
C GLU A 84 -5.85 9.34 -3.55
N LYS A 85 -6.90 9.49 -2.74
CA LYS A 85 -7.75 10.69 -2.88
C LYS A 85 -6.96 11.87 -2.29
N PHE A 86 -6.16 12.52 -3.12
CA PHE A 86 -5.55 13.82 -2.82
C PHE A 86 -6.68 14.74 -2.32
N LYS A 87 -6.73 15.02 -1.01
CA LYS A 87 -7.72 15.94 -0.44
C LYS A 87 -7.33 17.35 -0.91
N PRO A 88 -8.17 18.08 -1.67
CA PRO A 88 -7.85 19.44 -2.11
C PRO A 88 -7.84 20.47 -0.96
N LEU A 89 -7.81 20.03 0.29
CA LEU A 89 -7.98 20.84 1.49
C LEU A 89 -6.91 21.93 1.64
N GLY A 90 -5.69 21.72 1.10
CA GLY A 90 -4.61 22.71 1.16
C GLY A 90 -4.82 23.95 0.27
N ILE A 91 -5.55 23.83 -0.85
CA ILE A 91 -5.74 24.95 -1.79
C ILE A 91 -6.73 25.97 -1.22
N PHE A 92 -7.78 25.49 -0.54
CA PHE A 92 -8.81 26.36 0.04
C PHE A 92 -8.29 27.21 1.20
N ALA A 93 -7.35 26.68 2.01
CA ALA A 93 -6.75 27.44 3.10
C ALA A 93 -5.93 28.63 2.58
N GLY A 94 -5.12 28.43 1.52
CA GLY A 94 -4.29 29.49 0.95
C GLY A 94 -5.10 30.64 0.35
N VAL A 95 -6.15 30.34 -0.42
CA VAL A 95 -7.01 31.36 -1.03
C VAL A 95 -7.78 32.16 0.03
N ALA A 96 -8.24 31.51 1.10
CA ALA A 96 -8.92 32.20 2.20
C ALA A 96 -7.98 33.19 2.92
N PHE A 97 -6.73 32.81 3.19
CA PHE A 97 -5.75 33.73 3.80
C PHE A 97 -5.48 34.94 2.91
N ILE A 98 -5.28 34.75 1.61
CA ILE A 98 -5.02 35.84 0.66
C ILE A 98 -6.20 36.83 0.63
N LEU A 99 -7.43 36.34 0.53
CA LEU A 99 -8.62 37.19 0.50
C LEU A 99 -8.83 37.97 1.81
N VAL A 100 -8.59 37.34 2.96
CA VAL A 100 -8.67 37.99 4.27
C VAL A 100 -7.60 39.07 4.42
N SER A 101 -6.37 38.82 3.98
CA SER A 101 -5.30 39.82 4.01
C SER A 101 -5.61 41.04 3.13
N ILE A 102 -6.15 40.84 1.91
CA ILE A 102 -6.54 41.94 1.02
C ILE A 102 -7.68 42.76 1.64
N PHE A 103 -8.68 42.10 2.22
CA PHE A 103 -9.81 42.78 2.86
C PHE A 103 -9.38 43.62 4.06
N ILE A 104 -8.48 43.09 4.90
CA ILE A 104 -7.91 43.83 6.03
C ILE A 104 -7.14 45.05 5.52
N LEU A 105 -6.24 44.89 4.56
CA LEU A 105 -5.46 46.02 4.01
C LEU A 105 -6.35 47.08 3.36
N GLY A 106 -7.43 46.69 2.69
CA GLY A 106 -8.39 47.61 2.08
C GLY A 106 -9.29 48.35 3.07
N LEU A 107 -9.41 47.88 4.31
CA LEU A 107 -10.18 48.54 5.39
C LEU A 107 -9.35 49.65 6.08
N PHE A 108 -8.02 49.63 5.91
CA PHE A 108 -7.08 50.60 6.49
C PHE A 108 -6.61 51.68 5.50
N VAL A 109 -7.17 51.72 4.29
CA VAL A 109 -6.97 52.76 3.26
C VAL A 109 -8.24 53.58 3.14
#